data_AF-A0A922MGZ9-F1
#
_entry.id   AF-A0A922MGZ9-F1
#
_cell.length_a   1.000
_cell.length_b   1.000
_cell.length_c   1.000
_cell.angle_alpha   90.00
_cell.angle_beta   90.00
_cell.angle_gamma   90.00
#
_symmetry.space_group_name_H-M   'P 1'
#
loop_
_entity.id
_entity.type
_entity.pdbx_description
1 polymer ?
#
loop_
_entity_poly.entity_id
_entity_poly.type
_entity_poly.pdbx_seq_one_letter_code
_entity_poly.pdbx_strand_id
1 'polypeptide(L)'
;MDWLCCLTSNMNKAISPQFHKTLNALIEALIKPETLKRDLFFAVLLIVIKENDFVLKGNREIDVLDYILTKKRDDDKVREVCVVLNRYGGCPVNVIVCSLDGALLINAFIDAAKDTHSICVPIDEYMETSSLGIPSSFRQLPDLVNSLREKIVIPMKASVLSYYKQPSCSLQGLPNNVLYQIFVLLSLNDILNVGRSCKKLSEVVKDENVWSRLLRRDFPKIRNNKEADWRNLYKKAYAKKSKRNDKKASSVRGYATEQINEWPNFLPPVKGARLEVIL
;
A
#
# COMPACT_ATOMS: atom_id res chain seq x y z
N MET A 1 -28.22 -0.93 28.76
CA MET A 1 -28.29 -1.73 27.52
C MET A 1 -28.59 -0.89 26.28
N ASP A 2 -29.14 0.33 26.40
CA ASP A 2 -29.55 1.15 25.24
C ASP A 2 -28.42 1.71 24.35
N TRP A 3 -27.20 1.84 24.87
CA TRP A 3 -26.02 2.26 24.10
C TRP A 3 -25.59 1.28 22.98
N LEU A 4 -25.89 -0.01 23.11
CA LEU A 4 -25.58 -1.03 22.09
C LEU A 4 -26.44 -0.87 20.83
N CYS A 5 -27.67 -0.35 20.97
CA CYS A 5 -28.55 -0.08 19.83
C CYS A 5 -28.07 1.13 19.00
N CYS A 6 -27.45 2.13 19.65
CA CYS A 6 -26.88 3.30 18.96
C CYS A 6 -25.64 2.95 18.11
N LEU A 7 -24.85 1.96 18.54
CA LEU A 7 -23.73 1.41 17.76
C LEU A 7 -24.18 0.80 16.43
N THR A 8 -25.36 0.19 16.42
CA THR A 8 -25.87 -0.55 15.25
C THR A 8 -26.59 0.30 14.21
N SER A 9 -27.17 1.45 14.56
CA SER A 9 -28.04 2.19 13.63
C SER A 9 -27.30 3.15 12.68
N ASN A 10 -26.06 3.55 13.02
CA ASN A 10 -25.27 4.51 12.23
C ASN A 10 -24.28 3.87 11.24
N MET A 11 -24.24 2.54 11.16
CA MET A 11 -23.26 1.82 10.33
C MET A 11 -23.88 1.43 8.97
N ASN A 12 -23.39 2.06 7.91
CA ASN A 12 -23.78 1.85 6.52
C ASN A 12 -23.90 0.36 6.14
N LYS A 13 -24.80 0.06 5.19
CA LYS A 13 -25.13 -1.26 4.59
C LYS A 13 -23.95 -2.10 4.04
N ALA A 14 -22.70 -1.68 4.20
CA ALA A 14 -21.50 -2.30 3.64
C ALA A 14 -20.68 -3.12 4.65
N ILE A 15 -21.06 -3.16 5.93
CA ILE A 15 -20.30 -3.87 6.97
C ILE A 15 -20.91 -5.25 7.22
N SER A 16 -20.05 -6.28 7.25
CA SER A 16 -20.45 -7.68 7.40
C SER A 16 -21.20 -7.94 8.72
N PRO A 17 -22.30 -8.74 8.74
CA PRO A 17 -22.98 -9.16 9.98
C PRO A 17 -22.05 -9.81 11.01
N GLN A 18 -20.94 -10.42 10.55
CA GLN A 18 -19.91 -11.00 11.42
C GLN A 18 -19.19 -9.94 12.27
N PHE A 19 -19.04 -8.72 11.75
CA PHE A 19 -18.45 -7.60 12.49
C PHE A 19 -19.31 -7.23 13.71
N HIS A 20 -20.62 -7.05 13.51
CA HIS A 20 -21.53 -6.70 14.61
C HIS A 20 -21.56 -7.76 15.70
N LYS A 21 -21.61 -9.04 15.31
CA LYS A 21 -21.57 -10.16 16.26
C LYS A 21 -20.27 -10.14 17.07
N THR A 22 -19.14 -9.89 16.41
CA THR A 22 -17.81 -9.81 17.06
C THR A 22 -17.73 -8.62 18.01
N LEU A 23 -18.22 -7.46 17.60
CA LEU A 23 -18.17 -6.24 18.40
C LEU A 23 -18.95 -6.40 19.71
N ASN A 24 -20.19 -6.90 19.64
CA ASN A 24 -21.06 -7.02 20.81
C ASN A 24 -20.49 -8.02 21.83
N ALA A 25 -19.99 -9.17 21.37
CA ALA A 25 -19.38 -10.15 22.25
C ALA A 25 -18.09 -9.65 22.92
N LEU A 26 -17.31 -8.80 22.23
CA LEU A 26 -16.14 -8.16 22.85
C LEU A 26 -16.53 -7.15 23.92
N ILE A 27 -17.54 -6.32 23.67
CA ILE A 27 -18.03 -5.34 24.67
C ILE A 27 -18.49 -6.06 25.95
N GLU A 28 -19.18 -7.20 25.81
CA GLU A 28 -19.65 -8.00 26.95
C GLU A 28 -18.50 -8.68 27.71
N ALA A 29 -17.43 -9.07 27.03
CA ALA A 29 -16.32 -9.82 27.62
C ALA A 29 -15.18 -8.96 28.22
N LEU A 30 -15.17 -7.64 27.98
CA LEU A 30 -14.02 -6.76 28.27
C LEU A 30 -14.34 -5.75 29.38
N ILE A 31 -13.61 -5.85 30.50
CA ILE A 31 -13.89 -5.14 31.77
C ILE A 31 -13.09 -3.82 31.89
N LYS A 32 -11.97 -3.65 31.15
CA LYS A 32 -11.14 -2.44 31.21
C LYS A 32 -11.37 -1.55 29.96
N PRO A 33 -11.74 -0.26 30.11
CA PRO A 33 -12.05 0.63 28.98
C PRO A 33 -10.88 0.85 28.01
N GLU A 34 -9.66 0.97 28.54
CA GLU A 34 -8.47 1.23 27.71
C GLU A 34 -8.01 0.01 26.91
N THR A 35 -8.16 -1.20 27.46
CA THR A 35 -7.88 -2.42 26.69
C THR A 35 -8.97 -2.64 25.65
N LEU A 36 -10.22 -2.29 25.98
CA LEU A 36 -11.36 -2.41 25.07
C LEU A 36 -11.15 -1.60 23.79
N LYS A 37 -10.65 -0.35 23.85
CA LYS A 37 -10.29 0.42 22.63
C LYS A 37 -9.37 -0.39 21.72
N ARG A 38 -8.26 -0.87 22.26
CA ARG A 38 -7.22 -1.61 21.52
C ARG A 38 -7.76 -2.92 20.97
N ASP A 39 -8.56 -3.62 21.76
CA ASP A 39 -9.21 -4.88 21.38
C ASP A 39 -10.15 -4.70 20.20
N LEU A 40 -10.95 -3.63 20.21
CA LEU A 40 -11.87 -3.29 19.13
C LEU A 40 -11.13 -2.98 17.84
N PHE A 41 -10.07 -2.16 17.87
CA PHE A 41 -9.25 -1.89 16.68
C PHE A 41 -8.56 -3.15 16.15
N PHE A 42 -8.05 -3.99 17.05
CA PHE A 42 -7.43 -5.25 16.66
C PHE A 42 -8.46 -6.18 16.01
N ALA A 43 -9.70 -6.22 16.51
CA ALA A 43 -10.79 -6.96 15.89
C ALA A 43 -11.12 -6.44 14.49
N VAL A 44 -11.23 -5.12 14.31
CA VAL A 44 -11.41 -4.50 12.99
C VAL A 44 -10.31 -4.96 12.03
N LEU A 45 -9.04 -4.87 12.45
CA LEU A 45 -7.91 -5.29 11.63
C LEU A 45 -8.00 -6.76 11.22
N LEU A 46 -8.29 -7.66 12.15
CA LEU A 46 -8.43 -9.10 11.86
C LEU A 46 -9.58 -9.38 10.88
N ILE A 47 -10.69 -8.66 11.01
CA ILE A 47 -11.83 -8.78 10.10
C ILE A 47 -11.44 -8.31 8.70
N VAL A 48 -10.79 -7.14 8.57
CA VAL A 48 -10.32 -6.63 7.27
C VAL A 48 -9.32 -7.60 6.63
N ILE A 49 -8.41 -8.20 7.41
CA ILE A 49 -7.48 -9.22 6.93
C ILE A 49 -8.25 -10.45 6.42
N LYS A 50 -9.20 -10.98 7.21
CA LYS A 50 -10.00 -12.16 6.87
C LYS A 50 -10.85 -11.96 5.62
N GLU A 51 -11.49 -10.79 5.47
CA GLU A 51 -12.28 -10.41 4.29
C GLU A 51 -11.44 -10.34 3.00
N ASN A 52 -10.10 -10.30 3.12
CA ASN A 52 -9.17 -10.27 1.98
C ASN A 52 -8.48 -11.61 1.70
N ASP A 53 -9.14 -12.72 2.08
CA ASP A 53 -8.72 -14.11 1.88
C ASP A 53 -7.55 -14.58 2.76
N PHE A 54 -7.21 -13.86 3.82
CA PHE A 54 -6.22 -14.36 4.78
C PHE A 54 -6.86 -15.24 5.84
N VAL A 55 -6.14 -16.26 6.28
CA VAL A 55 -6.53 -17.19 7.34
C VAL A 55 -5.50 -17.14 8.46
N LEU A 56 -5.96 -17.21 9.70
CA LEU A 56 -5.08 -17.29 10.88
C LEU A 56 -4.28 -18.59 10.85
N LYS A 57 -2.97 -18.51 11.11
CA LYS A 57 -2.07 -19.67 11.14
C LYS A 57 -2.11 -20.31 12.52
N GLY A 58 -2.73 -21.49 12.61
CA GLY A 58 -2.90 -22.25 13.85
C GLY A 58 -4.24 -22.96 13.84
N ASN A 59 -4.24 -24.27 14.10
CA ASN A 59 -5.32 -25.23 13.86
C ASN A 59 -6.78 -24.70 13.89
N ARG A 60 -7.52 -25.06 12.82
CA ARG A 60 -8.95 -24.80 12.54
C ARG A 60 -9.26 -23.32 12.25
N GLU A 61 -10.39 -23.08 11.59
CA GLU A 61 -10.93 -21.73 11.37
C GLU A 61 -11.23 -21.09 12.74
N ILE A 62 -10.21 -20.56 13.41
CA ILE A 62 -10.39 -19.83 14.67
C ILE A 62 -11.19 -18.57 14.32
N ASP A 63 -12.34 -18.39 14.97
CA ASP A 63 -13.11 -17.17 14.83
C ASP A 63 -12.32 -15.99 15.43
N VAL A 64 -12.51 -14.79 14.87
CA VAL A 64 -11.79 -13.59 15.33
C VAL A 64 -12.00 -13.38 16.83
N LEU A 65 -13.22 -13.64 17.31
CA LEU A 65 -13.58 -13.62 18.72
C LEU A 65 -12.74 -14.56 19.56
N ASP A 66 -12.70 -15.85 19.18
CA ASP A 66 -11.95 -16.87 19.91
C ASP A 66 -10.46 -16.52 19.97
N TYR A 67 -9.91 -15.98 18.88
CA TYR A 67 -8.52 -15.52 18.85
C TYR A 67 -8.26 -14.41 19.89
N ILE A 68 -9.11 -13.38 19.92
CA ILE A 68 -8.95 -12.26 20.86
C ILE A 68 -9.10 -12.74 22.31
N LEU A 69 -10.10 -13.59 22.58
CA LEU A 69 -10.37 -14.10 23.92
C LEU A 69 -9.27 -15.04 24.43
N THR A 70 -8.71 -15.88 23.56
CA THR A 70 -7.62 -16.81 23.94
C THR A 70 -6.29 -16.09 24.18
N LYS A 71 -6.01 -15.02 23.43
CA LYS A 71 -4.78 -14.21 23.57
C LYS A 71 -4.84 -13.12 24.64
N LYS A 72 -6.00 -12.88 25.26
CA LYS A 72 -6.21 -11.88 26.32
C LYS A 72 -5.42 -12.13 27.61
N ARG A 73 -4.80 -13.31 27.78
CA ARG A 73 -4.13 -13.68 29.04
C ARG A 73 -2.87 -12.88 29.33
N ASP A 74 -2.28 -12.25 28.33
CA ASP A 74 -1.13 -11.36 28.51
C ASP A 74 -1.59 -9.90 28.43
N ASP A 75 -1.21 -9.08 29.42
CA ASP A 75 -1.41 -7.62 29.46
C ASP A 75 -0.51 -6.90 28.44
N ASP A 76 -0.29 -7.55 27.29
CA ASP A 76 0.79 -7.22 26.40
C ASP A 76 0.41 -6.02 25.55
N LYS A 77 1.27 -4.99 25.56
CA LYS A 77 1.15 -3.82 24.69
C LYS A 77 1.35 -4.20 23.22
N VAL A 78 1.91 -5.39 22.98
CA VAL A 78 2.23 -5.92 21.67
C VAL A 78 1.37 -7.15 21.40
N ARG A 79 0.74 -7.17 20.23
CA ARG A 79 -0.01 -8.34 19.75
C ARG A 79 0.59 -8.79 18.46
N GLU A 80 0.91 -10.07 18.39
CA GLU A 80 1.35 -10.71 17.17
C GLU A 80 0.26 -11.68 16.67
N VAL A 81 0.03 -11.65 15.36
CA VAL A 81 -0.81 -12.62 14.67
C VAL A 81 -0.11 -13.08 13.40
N CYS A 82 -0.06 -14.39 13.20
CA CYS A 82 0.47 -14.98 11.99
C CYS A 82 -0.71 -15.34 11.08
N VAL A 83 -0.70 -14.85 9.84
CA VAL A 83 -1.73 -15.11 8.84
C VAL A 83 -1.12 -15.67 7.56
N VAL A 84 -1.90 -16.43 6.81
CA VAL A 84 -1.54 -16.96 5.49
C VAL A 84 -2.61 -16.56 4.49
N LEU A 85 -2.20 -16.14 3.30
CA LEU A 85 -3.16 -15.95 2.20
C LEU A 85 -3.70 -17.32 1.79
N ASN A 86 -5.03 -17.45 1.65
CA ASN A 86 -5.67 -18.70 1.31
C ASN A 86 -5.05 -19.29 0.03
N ARG A 87 -4.70 -20.58 0.06
CA ARG A 87 -3.95 -21.32 -0.99
C ARG A 87 -2.44 -21.02 -1.08
N TYR A 88 -1.89 -20.14 -0.26
CA TYR A 88 -0.46 -19.77 -0.24
C TYR A 88 0.18 -19.99 1.13
N GLY A 89 -0.05 -21.16 1.73
CA GLY A 89 0.41 -21.49 3.10
C GLY A 89 1.94 -21.48 3.30
N GLY A 90 2.74 -21.47 2.22
CA GLY A 90 4.20 -21.42 2.28
C GLY A 90 4.79 -20.02 2.47
N CYS A 91 3.97 -18.96 2.52
CA CYS A 91 4.41 -17.59 2.72
C CYS A 91 3.57 -16.93 3.84
N PRO A 92 3.87 -17.24 5.12
CA PRO A 92 3.19 -16.62 6.25
C PRO A 92 3.54 -15.14 6.37
N VAL A 93 2.59 -14.36 6.88
CA VAL A 93 2.73 -12.94 7.18
C VAL A 93 2.52 -12.74 8.67
N ASN A 94 3.49 -12.15 9.34
CA ASN A 94 3.38 -11.79 10.75
C ASN A 94 2.90 -10.34 10.85
N VAL A 95 1.75 -10.14 11.47
CA VAL A 95 1.19 -8.82 11.75
C VAL A 95 1.37 -8.54 13.23
N ILE A 96 2.12 -7.49 13.53
CA ILE A 96 2.45 -7.02 14.87
C ILE A 96 1.71 -5.71 15.10
N VAL A 97 0.96 -5.63 16.18
CA VAL A 97 0.20 -4.44 16.59
C VAL A 97 0.73 -3.99 17.94
N CYS A 98 1.34 -2.81 17.97
CA CYS A 98 1.91 -2.20 19.16
C CYS A 98 1.08 -0.98 19.55
N SER A 99 0.66 -0.89 20.81
CA SER A 99 0.01 0.32 21.31
C SER A 99 1.05 1.34 21.78
N LEU A 100 0.92 2.57 21.28
CA LEU A 100 1.75 3.73 21.60
C LEU A 100 0.80 4.84 22.07
N ASP A 101 0.86 5.27 23.32
CA ASP A 101 -0.02 6.28 23.96
C ASP A 101 -0.94 7.09 22.99
N GLY A 102 -2.18 6.61 22.81
CA GLY A 102 -3.19 7.24 21.94
C GLY A 102 -3.23 6.76 20.48
N ALA A 103 -2.33 5.87 20.08
CA ALA A 103 -2.18 5.34 18.72
C ALA A 103 -1.85 3.83 18.70
N LEU A 104 -2.03 3.22 17.53
CA LEU A 104 -1.64 1.85 17.22
C LEU A 104 -0.66 1.85 16.05
N LEU A 105 0.54 1.30 16.27
CA LEU A 105 1.47 0.98 15.21
C LEU A 105 1.20 -0.46 14.75
N ILE A 106 0.84 -0.61 13.48
CA ILE A 106 0.58 -1.90 12.85
C ILE A 106 1.68 -2.14 11.83
N ASN A 107 2.43 -3.23 12.01
CA ASN A 107 3.50 -3.67 11.13
C ASN A 107 3.17 -5.06 10.58
N ALA A 108 3.16 -5.22 9.27
CA ALA A 108 3.05 -6.51 8.61
C ALA A 108 4.39 -6.87 7.96
N PHE A 109 4.97 -8.00 8.37
CA PHE A 109 6.25 -8.49 7.93
C PHE A 109 6.13 -9.84 7.20
N ILE A 110 6.76 -9.93 6.03
CA ILE A 110 6.73 -11.10 5.17
C ILE A 110 8.17 -11.59 4.98
N ASP A 111 8.58 -12.53 5.80
CA ASP A 111 9.98 -13.01 5.86
C ASP A 111 10.48 -13.51 4.49
N ALA A 112 9.66 -14.30 3.80
CA ALA A 112 10.00 -14.86 2.50
C ALA A 112 10.23 -13.80 1.40
N ALA A 113 9.56 -12.65 1.50
CA ALA A 113 9.70 -11.54 0.56
C ALA A 113 10.68 -10.46 1.04
N LYS A 114 11.09 -10.50 2.32
CA LYS A 114 11.82 -9.43 3.02
C LYS A 114 11.13 -8.06 2.89
N ASP A 115 9.80 -8.08 2.87
CA ASP A 115 8.95 -6.90 2.73
C ASP A 115 8.28 -6.58 4.08
N THR A 116 8.20 -5.28 4.39
CA THR A 116 7.50 -4.75 5.58
C THR A 116 6.56 -3.64 5.17
N HIS A 117 5.33 -3.68 5.69
CA HIS A 117 4.31 -2.64 5.48
C HIS A 117 3.83 -2.15 6.84
N SER A 118 3.73 -0.83 6.99
CA SER A 118 3.49 -0.20 8.29
C SER A 118 2.47 0.93 8.19
N ILE A 119 1.62 1.05 9.22
CA ILE A 119 0.71 2.18 9.42
C ILE A 119 0.66 2.52 10.91
N CYS A 120 0.61 3.82 11.23
CA CYS A 120 0.29 4.32 12.55
C CYS A 120 -1.13 4.90 12.52
N VAL A 121 -1.99 4.44 13.42
CA VAL A 121 -3.41 4.82 13.47
C VAL A 121 -3.68 5.50 14.83
N PRO A 122 -4.03 6.80 14.86
CA PRO A 122 -4.46 7.47 16.08
C PRO A 122 -5.83 6.94 16.52
N ILE A 123 -5.91 6.38 17.72
CA ILE A 123 -7.12 5.73 18.25
C ILE A 123 -8.24 6.77 18.44
N ASP A 124 -7.88 7.93 18.99
CA ASP A 124 -8.83 8.97 19.38
C ASP A 124 -9.48 9.69 18.17
N GLU A 125 -8.91 9.57 16.97
CA GLU A 125 -9.52 10.09 15.74
C GLU A 125 -10.68 9.22 15.26
N TYR A 126 -10.57 7.89 15.45
CA TYR A 126 -11.53 6.92 14.92
C TYR A 126 -12.47 6.33 15.97
N MET A 127 -12.36 6.72 17.24
CA MET A 127 -13.19 6.15 18.31
C MET A 127 -13.79 7.22 19.21
N GLU A 128 -15.11 7.13 19.39
CA GLU A 128 -15.82 7.89 20.40
C GLU A 128 -15.76 7.17 21.73
N THR A 129 -15.54 7.95 22.78
CA THR A 129 -15.66 7.51 24.17
C THR A 129 -16.78 8.25 24.86
N SER A 130 -17.51 7.54 25.71
CA SER A 130 -18.46 8.15 26.65
C SER A 130 -17.72 8.98 27.71
N SER A 131 -18.48 9.70 28.54
CA SER A 131 -17.96 10.44 29.70
C SER A 131 -17.21 9.55 30.70
N LEU A 132 -17.44 8.23 30.67
CA LEU A 132 -16.78 7.24 31.51
C LEU A 132 -15.52 6.62 30.85
N GLY A 133 -15.09 7.16 29.70
CA GLY A 133 -13.94 6.65 28.95
C GLY A 133 -14.21 5.34 28.20
N ILE A 134 -15.46 4.88 28.17
CA ILE A 134 -15.84 3.62 27.54
C ILE A 134 -16.08 3.86 26.05
N PRO A 135 -15.44 3.09 25.15
CA PRO A 135 -15.73 3.14 23.72
C PRO A 135 -17.22 3.02 23.41
N SER A 136 -17.77 4.02 22.74
CA SER A 136 -19.18 4.07 22.38
C SER A 136 -19.42 3.85 20.90
N SER A 137 -18.53 4.28 20.00
CA SER A 137 -18.70 4.08 18.55
C SER A 137 -17.39 4.27 17.79
N PHE A 138 -17.30 3.74 16.57
CA PHE A 138 -16.23 4.12 15.64
C PHE A 138 -16.67 5.36 14.84
N ARG A 139 -15.84 6.41 14.88
CA ARG A 139 -15.90 7.52 13.93
C ARG A 139 -15.25 7.10 12.64
N GLN A 140 -15.86 7.47 11.51
CA GLN A 140 -15.24 7.31 10.19
C GLN A 140 -14.72 5.89 9.92
N LEU A 141 -15.44 4.85 10.39
CA LEU A 141 -15.06 3.45 10.19
C LEU A 141 -14.72 3.10 8.72
N PRO A 142 -15.44 3.62 7.70
CA PRO A 142 -15.05 3.41 6.31
C PRO A 142 -13.63 3.89 5.98
N ASP A 143 -13.22 5.04 6.53
CA ASP A 143 -11.90 5.60 6.29
C ASP A 143 -10.82 4.78 7.00
N LEU A 144 -11.09 4.32 8.23
CA LEU A 144 -10.22 3.38 8.95
C LEU A 144 -10.03 2.08 8.16
N VAL A 145 -11.13 1.45 7.72
CA VAL A 145 -11.09 0.19 6.96
C VAL A 145 -10.34 0.37 5.64
N ASN A 146 -10.61 1.46 4.92
CA ASN A 146 -9.89 1.78 3.68
C ASN A 146 -8.40 2.01 3.94
N SER A 147 -8.04 2.71 5.01
CA SER A 147 -6.64 2.95 5.37
C SER A 147 -5.92 1.63 5.70
N LEU A 148 -6.52 0.76 6.50
CA LEU A 148 -5.98 -0.58 6.79
C LEU A 148 -5.85 -1.43 5.53
N ARG A 149 -6.86 -1.39 4.64
CA ARG A 149 -6.85 -2.14 3.39
C ARG A 149 -5.73 -1.68 2.46
N GLU A 150 -5.63 -0.37 2.22
CA GLU A 150 -4.68 0.23 1.28
C GLU A 150 -3.24 0.18 1.78
N LYS A 151 -3.01 0.33 3.10
CA LYS A 151 -1.66 0.43 3.67
C LYS A 151 -1.09 -0.89 4.18
N ILE A 152 -1.95 -1.84 4.54
CA ILE A 152 -1.51 -3.11 5.12
C ILE A 152 -1.94 -4.27 4.25
N VAL A 153 -3.24 -4.49 4.07
CA VAL A 153 -3.76 -5.75 3.53
C VAL A 153 -3.49 -5.94 2.04
N ILE A 154 -3.71 -4.92 1.21
CA ILE A 154 -3.41 -4.97 -0.23
C ILE A 154 -1.90 -5.13 -0.47
N PRO A 155 -1.01 -4.34 0.17
CA PRO A 155 0.43 -4.54 0.05
C PRO A 155 0.88 -5.93 0.49
N MET A 156 0.35 -6.46 1.60
CA MET A 156 0.64 -7.82 2.04
C MET A 156 0.28 -8.85 0.96
N LYS A 157 -0.96 -8.76 0.42
CA LYS A 157 -1.44 -9.67 -0.62
C LYS A 157 -0.58 -9.56 -1.89
N ALA A 158 -0.20 -8.34 -2.27
CA ALA A 158 0.68 -8.11 -3.41
C ALA A 158 2.08 -8.73 -3.22
N SER A 159 2.68 -8.60 -2.03
CA SER A 159 3.98 -9.20 -1.71
C SER A 159 3.91 -10.73 -1.71
N VAL A 160 2.86 -11.34 -1.12
CA VAL A 160 2.66 -12.79 -1.16
C VAL A 160 2.50 -13.28 -2.61
N LEU A 161 1.64 -12.65 -3.41
CA LEU A 161 1.46 -13.03 -4.82
C LEU A 161 2.75 -12.85 -5.64
N SER A 162 3.49 -11.77 -5.41
CA SER A 162 4.76 -11.51 -6.08
C SER A 162 5.80 -12.58 -5.76
N TYR A 163 5.85 -13.06 -4.51
CA TYR A 163 6.71 -14.17 -4.10
C TYR A 163 6.41 -15.46 -4.91
N TYR A 164 5.14 -15.74 -5.15
CA TYR A 164 4.69 -16.85 -6.00
C TYR A 164 4.71 -16.55 -7.51
N LYS A 165 5.27 -15.41 -7.93
CA LYS A 165 5.31 -14.95 -9.34
C LYS A 165 3.93 -14.85 -9.98
N GLN A 166 2.90 -14.60 -9.18
CA GLN A 166 1.55 -14.41 -9.65
C GLN A 166 1.21 -12.92 -9.81
N PRO A 167 0.42 -12.56 -10.83
CA PRO A 167 -0.03 -11.20 -11.00
C PRO A 167 -0.89 -10.79 -9.81
N SER A 168 -0.58 -9.65 -9.19
CA SER A 168 -1.46 -9.01 -8.21
C SER A 168 -2.29 -7.91 -8.87
N CYS A 169 -3.35 -7.44 -8.20
CA CYS A 169 -4.21 -6.36 -8.68
C CYS A 169 -3.53 -4.98 -8.74
N SER A 170 -2.22 -4.92 -8.48
CA SER A 170 -1.44 -3.68 -8.50
C SER A 170 -0.55 -3.63 -9.74
N LEU A 171 -0.26 -2.43 -10.24
CA LEU A 171 0.64 -2.25 -11.39
C LEU A 171 2.00 -2.93 -11.13
N GLN A 172 2.55 -2.75 -9.94
CA GLN A 172 3.80 -3.42 -9.52
C GLN A 172 3.70 -4.95 -9.47
N GLY A 173 2.50 -5.51 -9.40
CA GLY A 173 2.24 -6.94 -9.41
C GLY A 173 2.31 -7.57 -10.80
N LEU A 174 2.27 -6.77 -11.87
CA LEU A 174 2.24 -7.30 -13.22
C LEU A 174 3.59 -7.92 -13.62
N PRO A 175 3.57 -8.97 -14.45
CA PRO A 175 4.76 -9.47 -15.12
C PRO A 175 5.49 -8.37 -15.92
N ASN A 176 6.84 -8.38 -15.92
CA ASN A 176 7.64 -7.33 -16.56
C ASN A 176 7.31 -7.14 -18.05
N ASN A 177 6.99 -8.21 -18.79
CA ASN A 177 6.58 -8.12 -20.19
C ASN A 177 5.30 -7.27 -20.39
N VAL A 178 4.35 -7.37 -19.46
CA VAL A 178 3.11 -6.56 -19.47
C VAL A 178 3.45 -5.12 -19.09
N LEU A 179 4.27 -4.91 -18.06
CA LEU A 179 4.75 -3.57 -17.68
C LEU A 179 5.46 -2.85 -18.82
N TYR A 180 6.32 -3.55 -19.58
CA TYR A 180 6.99 -2.97 -20.74
C TYR A 180 5.99 -2.54 -21.81
N GLN A 181 4.91 -3.30 -22.03
CA GLN A 181 3.86 -2.90 -22.98
C GLN A 181 3.13 -1.64 -22.50
N ILE A 182 2.76 -1.58 -21.22
CA ILE A 182 2.14 -0.38 -20.63
C ILE A 182 3.07 0.83 -20.77
N PHE A 183 4.35 0.71 -20.42
CA PHE A 183 5.31 1.82 -20.50
C PHE A 183 5.51 2.32 -21.93
N VAL A 184 5.48 1.43 -22.92
CA VAL A 184 5.60 1.83 -24.33
C VAL A 184 4.35 2.57 -24.84
N LEU A 185 3.22 2.52 -24.13
CA LEU A 185 2.03 3.32 -24.45
C LEU A 185 2.00 4.68 -23.75
N LEU A 186 2.81 4.86 -22.70
CA LEU A 186 2.84 6.08 -21.89
C LEU A 186 3.74 7.17 -22.51
N SER A 187 3.45 8.43 -22.19
CA SER A 187 4.36 9.54 -22.53
C SER A 187 5.66 9.44 -21.71
N LEU A 188 6.73 10.06 -22.19
CA LEU A 188 8.02 10.05 -21.47
C LEU A 188 7.87 10.57 -20.03
N ASN A 189 7.09 11.63 -19.83
CA ASN A 189 6.89 12.23 -18.51
C ASN A 189 6.18 11.26 -17.56
N ASP A 190 5.15 10.56 -18.06
CA ASP A 190 4.41 9.58 -17.26
C ASP A 190 5.30 8.41 -16.86
N ILE A 191 6.13 7.90 -17.78
CA ILE A 191 7.09 6.83 -17.48
C ILE A 191 8.05 7.24 -16.36
N LEU A 192 8.57 8.47 -16.41
CA LEU A 192 9.48 8.98 -15.38
C LEU A 192 8.76 9.18 -14.03
N ASN A 193 7.52 9.66 -14.05
CA ASN A 193 6.70 9.81 -12.85
C ASN A 193 6.37 8.44 -12.22
N VAL A 194 6.03 7.44 -13.04
CA VAL A 194 5.81 6.06 -12.59
C VAL A 194 7.10 5.47 -12.03
N GLY A 195 8.26 5.70 -12.65
CA GLY A 195 9.56 5.25 -12.14
C GLY A 195 9.98 5.88 -10.81
N ARG A 196 9.35 7.00 -10.41
CA ARG A 196 9.58 7.66 -9.11
C ARG A 196 8.65 7.15 -8.01
N SER A 197 7.58 6.42 -8.34
CA SER A 197 6.56 6.02 -7.36
C SER A 197 6.98 4.84 -6.49
N CYS A 198 7.65 3.82 -7.06
CA CYS A 198 8.15 2.68 -6.30
C CYS A 198 9.45 2.08 -6.86
N LYS A 199 10.20 1.38 -6.01
CA LYS A 199 11.52 0.78 -6.35
C LYS A 199 11.42 -0.20 -7.52
N LYS A 200 10.43 -1.10 -7.50
CA LYS A 200 10.22 -2.11 -8.55
C LYS A 200 9.96 -1.46 -9.91
N LEU A 201 9.05 -0.49 -9.97
CA LEU A 201 8.78 0.23 -11.23
C LEU A 201 9.99 1.06 -11.67
N SER A 202 10.77 1.61 -10.73
CA SER A 202 12.04 2.28 -11.02
C SER A 202 13.05 1.35 -11.71
N GLU A 203 13.16 0.10 -11.26
CA GLU A 203 14.02 -0.92 -11.88
C GLU A 203 13.57 -1.26 -13.29
N VAL A 204 12.25 -1.44 -13.50
CA VAL A 204 11.67 -1.71 -14.81
C VAL A 204 11.89 -0.53 -15.77
N VAL A 205 11.76 0.72 -15.29
CA VAL A 205 12.04 1.93 -16.09
C VAL A 205 13.53 2.06 -16.44
N LYS A 206 14.44 1.51 -15.62
CA LYS A 206 15.88 1.50 -15.91
C LYS A 206 16.29 0.44 -16.93
N ASP A 207 15.40 -0.50 -17.27
CA ASP A 207 15.69 -1.59 -18.21
C ASP A 207 15.91 -1.06 -19.64
N GLU A 208 17.01 -1.48 -20.25
CA GLU A 208 17.40 -1.11 -21.61
C GLU A 208 16.36 -1.50 -22.68
N ASN A 209 15.59 -2.57 -22.45
CA ASN A 209 14.52 -2.98 -23.36
C ASN A 209 13.41 -1.94 -23.47
N VAL A 210 13.10 -1.24 -22.37
CA VAL A 210 12.12 -0.16 -22.35
C VAL A 210 12.62 0.98 -23.22
N TRP A 211 13.85 1.44 -22.99
CA TRP A 211 14.45 2.54 -23.74
C TRP A 211 14.62 2.21 -25.23
N SER A 212 14.99 0.97 -25.56
CA SER A 212 15.07 0.51 -26.95
C SER A 212 13.72 0.63 -27.67
N ARG A 213 12.63 0.20 -27.03
CA ARG A 213 11.27 0.30 -27.59
C ARG A 213 10.79 1.74 -27.70
N LEU A 214 11.04 2.57 -26.68
CA LEU A 214 10.72 4.00 -26.71
C LEU A 214 11.46 4.73 -27.84
N LEU A 215 12.74 4.43 -28.05
CA LEU A 215 13.52 5.01 -29.14
C LEU A 215 12.92 4.68 -30.51
N ARG A 216 12.53 3.42 -30.73
CA ARG A 216 11.90 3.00 -31.99
C ARG A 216 10.55 3.68 -32.21
N ARG A 217 9.76 3.85 -31.15
CA ARG A 217 8.45 4.52 -31.19
C ARG A 217 8.59 6.00 -31.52
N ASP A 218 9.44 6.72 -30.79
CA ASP A 218 9.49 8.18 -30.85
C ASP A 218 10.45 8.70 -31.93
N PHE A 219 11.40 7.88 -32.36
CA PHE A 219 12.46 8.22 -33.31
C PHE A 219 12.73 7.10 -34.33
N PRO A 220 11.73 6.71 -35.16
CA PRO A 220 11.84 5.57 -36.09
C PRO A 220 12.96 5.73 -37.15
N LYS A 221 13.46 6.94 -37.37
CA LYS A 221 14.56 7.24 -38.31
C LYS A 221 15.95 6.93 -37.75
N ILE A 222 16.08 6.71 -36.44
CA ILE A 222 17.35 6.32 -35.81
C ILE A 222 17.49 4.82 -36.02
N ARG A 223 18.38 4.44 -36.96
CA ARG A 223 18.68 3.02 -37.23
C ARG A 223 19.36 2.39 -36.02
N ASN A 224 19.04 1.12 -35.77
CA ASN A 224 19.60 0.31 -34.68
C ASN A 224 21.14 0.32 -34.76
N ASN A 225 21.79 1.16 -33.97
CA ASN A 225 23.16 0.90 -33.58
C ASN A 225 23.12 -0.27 -32.59
N LYS A 226 24.07 -1.20 -32.66
CA LYS A 226 24.29 -2.26 -31.66
C LYS A 226 24.79 -1.68 -30.33
N GLU A 227 24.33 -0.51 -29.94
CA GLU A 227 24.74 0.18 -28.72
C GLU A 227 24.01 -0.42 -27.52
N ALA A 228 24.75 -0.69 -26.45
CA ALA A 228 24.25 -1.26 -25.21
C ALA A 228 23.53 -0.23 -24.31
N ASP A 229 23.50 1.05 -24.70
CA ASP A 229 22.99 2.16 -23.88
C ASP A 229 21.91 2.94 -24.63
N TRP A 230 20.76 2.29 -24.79
CA TRP A 230 19.58 2.83 -25.46
C TRP A 230 19.06 4.06 -24.72
N ARG A 231 19.21 4.11 -23.40
CA ARG A 231 18.80 5.25 -22.59
C ARG A 231 19.56 6.51 -22.96
N ASN A 232 20.89 6.47 -23.06
CA ASN A 232 21.65 7.66 -23.44
C ASN A 232 21.45 8.04 -24.91
N LEU A 233 21.25 7.05 -25.80
CA LEU A 233 20.88 7.34 -27.19
C LEU A 233 19.53 8.06 -27.28
N TYR A 234 18.53 7.61 -26.52
CA TYR A 234 17.23 8.26 -26.41
C TYR A 234 17.36 9.69 -25.90
N LYS A 235 18.15 9.94 -24.85
CA LYS A 235 18.42 11.30 -24.33
C LYS A 235 18.98 12.21 -25.41
N LYS A 236 19.98 11.74 -26.18
CA LYS A 236 20.59 12.52 -27.29
C LYS A 236 19.55 12.84 -28.37
N ALA A 237 18.72 11.87 -28.75
CA ALA A 237 17.67 12.04 -29.75
C ALA A 237 16.61 13.07 -29.30
N TYR A 238 16.19 12.97 -28.04
CA TYR A 238 15.22 13.88 -27.44
C TYR A 238 15.73 15.32 -27.35
N ALA A 239 16.97 15.52 -26.89
CA ALA A 239 17.63 16.84 -26.85
C ALA A 239 17.67 17.50 -28.23
N LYS A 240 17.96 16.73 -29.28
CA LYS A 240 18.01 17.22 -30.66
C LYS A 240 16.62 17.63 -31.16
N LYS A 241 15.56 16.93 -30.75
CA LYS A 241 14.16 17.27 -31.08
C LYS A 241 13.72 18.56 -30.40
N SER A 242 14.01 18.71 -29.10
CA SER A 242 13.69 19.94 -28.34
C SER A 242 14.38 21.18 -28.96
N LYS A 243 15.69 21.13 -29.24
CA LYS A 243 16.40 22.25 -29.90
C LYS A 243 15.83 22.63 -31.27
N ARG A 244 15.26 21.68 -32.02
CA ARG A 244 14.61 21.97 -33.31
C ARG A 244 13.25 22.65 -33.13
N ASN A 245 12.52 22.30 -32.07
CA ASN A 245 11.25 22.93 -31.75
C ASN A 245 11.49 24.38 -31.28
N ASP A 246 12.50 24.61 -30.45
CA ASP A 246 12.85 25.95 -29.96
C ASP A 246 13.23 26.89 -31.10
N LYS A 247 14.05 26.43 -32.06
CA LYS A 247 14.42 27.20 -33.26
C LYS A 247 13.23 27.52 -34.17
N LYS A 248 12.23 26.63 -34.23
CA LYS A 248 10.99 26.86 -34.98
C LYS A 248 10.08 27.84 -34.25
N ALA A 249 9.99 27.76 -32.93
CA ALA A 249 9.21 28.68 -32.10
C ALA A 249 9.79 30.11 -32.16
N SER A 250 11.12 30.25 -32.07
CA SER A 250 11.81 31.54 -32.17
C SER A 250 11.71 32.18 -33.57
N SER A 251 11.48 31.38 -34.62
CA SER A 251 11.27 31.89 -35.98
C SER A 251 9.81 32.32 -36.25
N VAL A 252 8.87 32.01 -35.35
CA VAL A 252 7.43 32.19 -35.59
C VAL A 252 6.79 33.23 -34.65
N ARG A 253 7.40 33.60 -33.51
CA ARG A 253 6.86 34.66 -32.62
C ARG A 253 7.95 35.48 -31.93
N GLY A 254 7.94 36.79 -32.20
CA GLY A 254 8.55 37.83 -31.38
C GLY A 254 7.74 38.21 -30.14
N TYR A 255 7.17 37.23 -29.42
CA TYR A 255 6.54 37.47 -28.12
C TYR A 255 6.99 36.42 -27.11
N ALA A 256 7.44 36.92 -25.96
CA ALA A 256 8.03 36.19 -24.85
C ALA A 256 7.27 34.91 -24.52
N THR A 257 8.00 33.79 -24.50
CA THR A 257 7.51 32.54 -23.93
C THR A 257 8.49 32.13 -22.84
N GLU A 258 7.94 31.91 -21.64
CA GLU A 258 8.67 31.52 -20.44
C GLU A 258 9.52 30.26 -20.69
N GLN A 259 10.79 30.36 -20.32
CA GLN A 259 11.71 29.25 -20.31
C GLN A 259 11.30 28.26 -19.22
N ILE A 260 10.87 27.06 -19.61
CA ILE A 260 11.03 25.87 -18.78
C ILE A 260 11.90 24.90 -19.58
N ASN A 261 13.22 25.08 -19.48
CA ASN A 261 14.21 24.26 -20.18
C ASN A 261 15.20 23.60 -19.21
N GLU A 262 14.70 23.20 -18.04
CA GLU A 262 15.40 22.20 -17.24
C GLU A 262 14.92 20.81 -17.65
N TRP A 263 15.87 20.01 -18.12
CA TRP A 263 15.66 18.58 -18.33
C TRP A 263 15.04 17.98 -17.07
N PRO A 264 13.96 17.19 -17.16
CA PRO A 264 13.46 16.50 -15.98
C PRO A 264 14.57 15.61 -15.44
N ASN A 265 15.02 15.90 -14.22
CA ASN A 265 16.07 15.17 -13.54
C ASN A 265 15.68 13.68 -13.54
N PHE A 266 16.32 12.89 -14.40
CA PHE A 266 15.68 11.67 -14.93
C PHE A 266 15.40 10.63 -13.86
N LEU A 267 16.16 10.64 -12.78
CA LEU A 267 15.85 9.99 -11.52
C LEU A 267 16.72 10.73 -10.48
N PRO A 268 16.20 11.67 -9.67
CA PRO A 268 16.85 11.90 -8.40
C PRO A 268 16.95 10.52 -7.71
N PRO A 269 18.04 10.20 -7.00
CA PRO A 269 18.02 9.03 -6.13
C PRO A 269 16.74 9.11 -5.31
N VAL A 270 16.00 8.00 -5.22
CA VAL A 270 14.82 7.91 -4.35
C VAL A 270 15.35 8.09 -2.93
N LYS A 271 15.43 9.34 -2.48
CA LYS A 271 15.85 9.68 -1.13
C LYS A 271 14.79 9.11 -0.21
N GLY A 272 15.19 8.16 0.62
CA GLY A 272 14.35 7.58 1.65
C GLY A 272 13.26 6.66 1.11
N ALA A 273 13.57 5.38 1.00
CA ALA A 273 12.66 4.45 1.67
C ALA A 273 12.66 4.88 3.14
N ARG A 274 11.56 5.47 3.62
CA ARG A 274 11.37 5.92 5.00
C ARG A 274 11.50 4.73 5.98
N LEU A 275 12.72 4.32 6.26
CA LEU A 275 13.07 3.43 7.37
C LEU A 275 14.09 4.07 8.33
N GLU A 276 14.48 5.34 8.10
CA GLU A 276 15.36 6.08 9.02
C GLU A 276 14.55 7.09 9.84
N VAL A 277 13.54 6.64 10.58
CA VAL A 277 13.11 7.25 11.86
C VAL A 277 12.29 6.18 12.60
N ILE A 278 12.94 5.18 13.20
CA ILE A 278 12.64 4.63 14.55
C ILE A 278 13.89 3.83 14.98
N LEU A 279 14.85 4.52 15.58
CA LEU A 279 15.74 4.03 16.65
C LEU A 279 16.11 5.26 17.50
#